data_AF-A0A6A3NRS3-F1
#
_entry.id   AF-A0A6A3NRS3-F1
#
_cell.length_a   1.000
_cell.length_b   1.000
_cell.length_c   1.000
_cell.angle_alpha   90.00
_cell.angle_beta   90.00
_cell.angle_gamma   90.00
#
_symmetry.space_group_name_H-M   'P 1'
#
loop_
_entity.id
_entity.type
_entity.pdbx_description
1 polymer ?
#
loop_
_entity_poly.entity_id
_entity_poly.type
_entity_poly.pdbx_seq_one_letter_code
_entity_poly.pdbx_strand_id
1 'polypeptide(L)'
;MVYVSNVSRPTNPKLLAKQYKISVETLKKHMSPDYKADPKYRFYNGTHMESHLYEGIQPAEFYDKLENVLAGQTNAFKVNIALGYDLVSLTDGDFTQYWHPNLANTYVFKTPVAINSRSDIRKKIISEIRSMELANTLNYPKSGYKLKSITGFKIYIYFREHALGDSEAVIPKIIRDNKHVINFPKTNNKCVFYCIAWYLNQHAKKDPRRIQAQL
;
A
#
# COMPACT_ATOMS: atom_id res chain seq x y z
N MET A 1 -32.06 4.74 -5.32
CA MET A 1 -30.65 5.07 -4.99
C MET A 1 -30.24 6.27 -5.82
N VAL A 2 -29.71 7.33 -5.20
CA VAL A 2 -29.20 8.49 -5.94
C VAL A 2 -27.71 8.27 -6.17
N TYR A 3 -27.31 8.03 -7.41
CA TYR A 3 -25.90 7.91 -7.79
C TYR A 3 -25.34 9.31 -8.05
N VAL A 4 -24.60 9.85 -7.09
CA VAL A 4 -23.94 11.16 -7.23
C VAL A 4 -22.57 10.93 -7.88
N SER A 5 -22.45 11.19 -9.17
CA SER A 5 -21.16 11.26 -9.87
C SER A 5 -20.56 12.66 -9.73
N ASN A 6 -19.24 12.74 -9.51
CA ASN A 6 -18.48 13.98 -9.36
C ASN A 6 -18.91 14.84 -8.14
N VAL A 7 -18.49 14.41 -6.95
CA VAL A 7 -18.74 15.06 -5.65
C VAL A 7 -18.26 16.51 -5.61
N SER A 8 -17.27 16.88 -6.42
CA SER A 8 -16.65 18.21 -6.46
C SER A 8 -17.55 19.31 -7.05
N ARG A 9 -18.65 18.95 -7.75
CA ARG A 9 -19.60 19.94 -8.29
C ARG A 9 -20.36 20.63 -7.16
N PRO A 10 -20.50 21.97 -7.13
CA PRO A 10 -21.08 22.72 -5.99
C PRO A 10 -22.47 22.28 -5.49
N THR A 11 -23.28 21.69 -6.38
CA THR A 11 -24.63 21.17 -6.09
C THR A 11 -24.63 19.81 -5.38
N ASN A 12 -23.62 18.98 -5.61
CA ASN A 12 -23.55 17.59 -5.15
C ASN A 12 -23.25 17.43 -3.65
N PRO A 13 -22.36 18.24 -3.02
CA PRO A 13 -22.14 18.21 -1.58
C PRO A 13 -23.41 18.48 -0.78
N LYS A 14 -24.32 19.34 -1.27
CA LYS A 14 -25.60 19.62 -0.59
C LYS A 14 -26.50 18.39 -0.55
N LEU A 15 -26.55 17.63 -1.64
CA LEU A 15 -27.35 16.40 -1.73
C LEU A 15 -26.80 15.32 -0.81
N LEU A 16 -25.48 15.15 -0.77
CA LEU A 16 -24.80 14.21 0.12
C LEU A 16 -24.96 14.59 1.60
N ALA A 17 -24.77 15.87 1.93
CA ALA A 17 -24.97 16.39 3.28
C ALA A 17 -26.38 16.06 3.80
N LYS A 18 -27.40 16.27 2.97
CA LYS A 18 -28.79 15.93 3.29
C LYS A 18 -29.02 14.42 3.44
N GLN A 19 -28.46 13.62 2.53
CA GLN A 19 -28.62 12.16 2.54
C GLN A 19 -28.00 11.53 3.80
N TYR A 20 -26.81 11.99 4.20
CA TYR A 20 -26.05 11.45 5.32
C TYR A 20 -26.24 12.22 6.63
N LYS A 21 -27.13 13.22 6.65
CA LYS A 21 -27.43 14.06 7.82
C LYS A 21 -26.18 14.72 8.44
N ILE A 22 -25.27 15.20 7.59
CA ILE A 22 -24.07 15.95 7.99
C ILE A 22 -24.15 17.39 7.46
N SER A 23 -23.46 18.34 8.09
CA SER A 23 -23.44 19.72 7.60
C SER A 23 -22.62 19.85 6.30
N VAL A 24 -23.02 20.78 5.43
CA VAL A 24 -22.31 21.05 4.18
C VAL A 24 -20.90 21.57 4.47
N GLU A 25 -20.73 22.33 5.54
CA GLU A 25 -19.43 22.81 6.02
C GLU A 25 -18.52 21.64 6.43
N THR A 26 -19.06 20.67 7.17
CA THR A 26 -18.32 19.46 7.57
C THR A 26 -17.92 18.65 6.34
N LEU A 27 -18.83 18.45 5.40
CA LEU A 27 -18.54 17.70 4.17
C LEU A 27 -17.48 18.42 3.31
N LYS A 28 -17.61 19.74 3.12
CA LYS A 28 -16.64 20.56 2.38
C LYS A 28 -15.27 20.57 3.06
N LYS A 29 -15.25 20.64 4.40
CA LYS A 29 -14.03 20.48 5.19
C LYS A 29 -13.39 19.15 4.83
N HIS A 30 -14.08 18.02 4.98
CA HIS A 30 -13.51 16.69 4.71
C HIS A 30 -13.08 16.44 3.25
N MET A 31 -13.66 17.17 2.30
CA MET A 31 -13.33 17.11 0.88
C MET A 31 -12.24 18.10 0.43
N SER A 32 -11.88 19.08 1.27
CA SER A 32 -10.85 20.06 0.91
C SER A 32 -9.49 19.38 0.73
N PRO A 33 -8.70 19.74 -0.30
CA PRO A 33 -7.30 19.31 -0.41
C PRO A 33 -6.52 19.62 0.87
N ASP A 34 -6.84 20.73 1.52
CA ASP A 34 -6.19 21.23 2.75
C ASP A 34 -6.72 20.55 4.02
N TYR A 35 -7.81 19.79 3.98
CA TYR A 35 -8.19 18.94 5.12
C TYR A 35 -7.25 17.75 5.30
N LYS A 36 -6.50 17.41 4.25
CA LYS A 36 -5.33 16.55 4.39
C LYS A 36 -4.17 17.24 5.12
N ALA A 37 -4.19 18.58 5.28
CA ALA A 37 -3.22 19.31 6.10
C ALA A 37 -3.64 19.27 7.58
N ASP A 38 -3.62 18.07 8.15
CA ASP A 38 -3.19 17.94 9.54
C ASP A 38 -1.84 18.66 9.63
N PRO A 39 -1.64 19.68 10.49
CA PRO A 39 -0.37 20.43 10.54
C PRO A 39 0.83 19.53 10.85
N LYS A 40 0.56 18.29 11.29
CA LYS A 40 1.52 17.23 11.57
C LYS A 40 1.53 16.11 10.54
N TYR A 41 0.80 16.25 9.44
CA TYR A 41 0.92 15.37 8.28
C TYR A 41 1.98 15.89 7.31
N ARG A 42 2.90 15.01 6.90
CA ARG A 42 3.90 15.30 5.87
C ARG A 42 3.87 14.22 4.81
N PHE A 43 3.74 14.64 3.56
CA PHE A 43 3.76 13.78 2.38
C PHE A 43 5.07 13.96 1.62
N TYR A 44 5.64 12.86 1.17
CA TYR A 44 6.75 12.85 0.24
C TYR A 44 6.43 11.89 -0.90
N ASN A 45 6.62 12.34 -2.14
CA ASN A 45 6.48 11.53 -3.34
C ASN A 45 7.80 11.53 -4.11
N GLY A 46 8.41 10.35 -4.25
CA GLY A 46 9.62 10.14 -5.04
C GLY A 46 9.37 9.22 -6.23
N THR A 47 10.41 8.93 -7.01
CA THR A 47 10.30 8.11 -8.23
C THR A 47 9.92 6.64 -7.97
N HIS A 48 10.37 6.08 -6.83
CA HIS A 48 10.21 4.65 -6.52
C HIS A 48 9.44 4.39 -5.22
N MET A 49 9.15 5.45 -4.47
CA MET A 49 8.52 5.34 -3.16
C MET A 49 7.85 6.66 -2.78
N GLU A 50 6.71 6.55 -2.10
CA GLU A 50 6.10 7.64 -1.36
C GLU A 50 6.11 7.35 0.14
N SER A 51 6.02 8.40 0.95
CA SER A 51 5.87 8.26 2.39
C SER A 51 4.85 9.24 2.97
N HIS A 52 4.16 8.76 4.00
CA HIS A 52 3.09 9.47 4.71
C HIS A 52 3.44 9.49 6.19
N LEU A 53 3.85 10.64 6.72
CA LEU A 53 4.12 10.84 8.13
C LEU A 53 2.93 11.51 8.78
N TYR A 54 2.43 10.95 9.89
CA TYR A 54 1.46 11.57 10.77
C TYR A 54 2.07 11.69 12.17
N GLU A 55 2.05 12.89 12.76
CA GLU A 55 2.50 13.12 14.13
C GLU A 55 1.36 13.70 14.99
N GLY A 56 1.44 13.56 16.31
CA GLY A 56 0.41 14.03 17.24
C GLY A 56 -0.97 13.39 17.08
N ILE A 57 -1.04 12.15 16.58
CA ILE A 57 -2.31 11.46 16.39
C ILE A 57 -2.86 10.88 17.69
N GLN A 58 -4.17 10.67 17.73
CA GLN A 58 -4.78 9.84 18.76
C GLN A 58 -4.65 8.35 18.37
N PRO A 59 -4.48 7.42 19.34
CA PRO A 59 -4.37 5.99 19.05
C PRO A 59 -5.55 5.43 18.24
N ALA A 60 -6.77 5.96 18.45
CA ALA A 60 -7.96 5.55 17.72
C ALA A 60 -7.90 5.89 16.22
N GLU A 61 -7.17 6.93 15.83
CA GLU A 61 -7.08 7.38 14.43
C GLU A 61 -6.05 6.60 13.62
N PHE A 62 -5.16 5.84 14.28
CA PHE A 62 -4.04 5.16 13.65
C PHE A 62 -4.50 4.21 12.54
N TYR A 63 -5.43 3.30 12.83
CA TYR A 63 -5.89 2.29 11.88
C TYR A 63 -6.64 2.92 10.71
N ASP A 64 -7.49 3.91 10.98
CA ASP A 64 -8.27 4.58 9.94
C ASP A 64 -7.35 5.35 8.97
N LYS A 65 -6.38 6.13 9.50
CA LYS A 65 -5.41 6.85 8.66
C LYS A 65 -4.52 5.87 7.87
N LEU A 66 -4.08 4.78 8.49
CA LEU A 66 -3.30 3.74 7.82
C LEU A 66 -4.10 3.10 6.68
N GLU A 67 -5.30 2.60 6.96
CA GLU A 67 -6.13 1.92 5.96
C GLU A 67 -6.51 2.84 4.81
N ASN A 68 -6.82 4.11 5.10
CA ASN A 68 -7.11 5.11 4.06
C ASN A 68 -5.95 5.33 3.09
N VAL A 69 -4.71 5.42 3.58
CA VAL A 69 -3.53 5.57 2.72
C VAL A 69 -3.30 4.31 1.86
N LEU A 70 -3.42 3.12 2.46
CA LEU A 70 -3.21 1.86 1.73
C LEU A 70 -4.34 1.56 0.73
N ALA A 71 -5.58 1.93 1.05
CA ALA A 71 -6.73 1.80 0.16
C ALA A 71 -6.69 2.80 -1.01
N GLY A 72 -5.93 3.90 -0.89
CA GLY A 72 -5.73 4.86 -1.97
C GLY A 72 -4.88 4.33 -3.13
N GLN A 73 -4.08 3.28 -2.91
CA GLN A 73 -3.14 2.75 -3.90
C GLN A 73 -3.87 2.06 -5.05
N THR A 74 -3.45 2.30 -6.29
CA THR A 74 -4.04 1.67 -7.50
C THR A 74 -3.26 0.46 -8.00
N ASN A 75 -1.94 0.48 -7.82
CA ASN A 75 -1.04 -0.59 -8.20
C ASN A 75 -0.74 -1.49 -7.00
N ALA A 76 -0.17 -2.66 -7.24
CA ALA A 76 0.47 -3.44 -6.19
C ALA A 76 1.68 -2.65 -5.64
N PHE A 77 2.00 -2.89 -4.37
CA PHE A 77 3.07 -2.17 -3.70
C PHE A 77 3.73 -3.05 -2.63
N LYS A 78 4.86 -2.58 -2.10
CA LYS A 78 5.34 -3.06 -0.80
C LYS A 78 5.16 -1.94 0.22
N VAL A 79 4.82 -2.29 1.45
CA VAL A 79 4.66 -1.31 2.53
C VAL A 79 5.58 -1.66 3.69
N ASN A 80 6.18 -0.64 4.28
CA ASN A 80 6.71 -0.72 5.64
C ASN A 80 6.17 0.44 6.48
N ILE A 81 6.14 0.26 7.80
CA ILE A 81 5.55 1.22 8.74
C ILE A 81 6.56 1.43 9.87
N ALA A 82 6.74 2.68 10.27
CA ALA A 82 7.47 3.03 11.48
C ALA A 82 6.54 3.74 12.47
N LEU A 83 6.74 3.52 13.77
CA LEU A 83 5.94 4.13 14.83
C LEU A 83 6.70 5.25 15.55
N GLY A 84 5.97 6.28 15.93
CA GLY A 84 6.43 7.33 16.82
C GLY A 84 5.69 7.22 18.15
N TYR A 85 6.41 7.30 19.25
CA TYR A 85 5.85 7.03 20.56
C TYR A 85 6.58 7.77 21.67
N ASP A 86 5.87 7.95 22.77
CA ASP A 86 6.41 8.50 24.00
C ASP A 86 6.67 7.38 25.00
N LEU A 87 7.84 7.40 25.62
CA LEU A 87 8.17 6.60 26.79
C LEU A 87 8.11 7.48 28.04
N VAL A 88 7.68 6.91 29.16
CA VAL A 88 7.76 7.56 30.48
C VAL A 88 8.70 6.75 31.38
N SER A 89 9.53 7.46 32.14
CA SER A 89 10.42 6.85 33.12
C SER A 89 9.62 6.28 34.30
N LEU A 90 10.06 5.12 34.80
CA LEU A 90 9.49 4.47 35.97
C LEU A 90 10.00 5.09 37.29
N THR A 91 11.17 5.75 37.25
CA THR A 91 11.80 6.35 38.43
C THR A 91 11.59 7.86 38.52
N ASP A 92 11.38 8.50 37.38
CA ASP A 92 11.12 9.94 37.26
C ASP A 92 9.83 10.12 36.46
N GLY A 93 8.71 10.23 37.18
CA GLY A 93 7.37 10.19 36.59
C GLY A 93 7.08 11.31 35.58
N ASP A 94 7.86 12.39 35.61
CA ASP A 94 7.70 13.55 34.74
C ASP A 94 8.57 13.47 33.48
N PHE A 95 9.62 12.64 33.49
CA PHE A 95 10.48 12.48 32.33
C PHE A 95 9.81 11.66 31.22
N THR A 96 9.53 12.34 30.10
CA THR A 96 9.01 11.73 28.87
C THR A 96 10.06 11.79 27.76
N GLN A 97 10.30 10.68 27.07
CA GLN A 97 11.19 10.61 25.92
C GLN A 97 10.42 10.27 24.65
N TYR A 98 10.49 11.14 23.65
CA TYR A 98 9.89 10.94 22.34
C TYR A 98 10.82 10.19 21.38
N TRP A 99 10.25 9.24 20.65
CA TRP A 99 10.89 8.52 19.55
C TRP A 99 10.21 8.85 18.23
N HIS A 100 11.00 9.33 17.25
CA HIS A 100 10.48 9.69 15.94
C HIS A 100 10.32 8.46 15.02
N PRO A 101 9.25 8.37 14.20
CA PRO A 101 9.06 7.28 13.25
C PRO A 101 10.21 7.17 12.23
N ASN A 102 10.99 6.11 12.35
CA ASN A 102 12.12 5.79 11.46
C ASN A 102 12.30 4.27 11.31
N LEU A 103 12.43 3.80 10.06
CA LEU A 103 12.62 2.37 9.76
C LEU A 103 13.90 1.77 10.36
N ALA A 104 14.88 2.58 10.75
CA ALA A 104 16.10 2.08 11.38
C ALA A 104 15.86 1.46 12.76
N ASN A 105 14.89 1.97 13.52
CA ASN A 105 14.77 1.68 14.95
C ASN A 105 13.33 1.69 15.49
N THR A 106 12.32 1.93 14.66
CA THR A 106 10.91 1.91 15.10
C THR A 106 10.02 1.23 14.06
N TYR A 107 10.61 0.34 13.26
CA TYR A 107 9.87 -0.41 12.25
C TYR A 107 8.86 -1.36 12.91
N VAL A 108 7.70 -1.50 12.26
CA VAL A 108 6.69 -2.50 12.61
C VAL A 108 7.04 -3.84 11.99
N PHE A 109 7.47 -3.82 10.73
CA PHE A 109 7.86 -5.02 10.00
C PHE A 109 9.37 -5.03 9.74
N LYS A 110 10.03 -6.16 10.05
CA LYS A 110 11.46 -6.34 9.77
C LYS A 110 11.80 -6.13 8.29
N THR A 111 10.86 -6.46 7.40
CA THR A 111 10.99 -6.26 5.96
C THR A 111 9.68 -5.73 5.37
N PRO A 112 9.73 -4.98 4.24
CA PRO A 112 8.52 -4.49 3.59
C PRO A 112 7.60 -5.62 3.15
N VAL A 113 6.32 -5.51 3.49
CA VAL A 113 5.27 -6.50 3.20
C VAL A 113 4.67 -6.23 1.82
N ALA A 114 4.57 -7.25 0.98
CA ALA A 114 3.98 -7.13 -0.35
C ALA A 114 2.45 -7.18 -0.30
N ILE A 115 1.82 -6.18 -0.92
CA ILE A 115 0.37 -6.04 -1.06
C ILE A 115 0.02 -6.24 -2.54
N ASN A 116 -0.69 -7.34 -2.80
CA ASN A 116 -1.05 -7.79 -4.14
C ASN A 116 -2.55 -7.65 -4.41
N SER A 117 -3.38 -7.58 -3.37
CA SER A 117 -4.83 -7.32 -3.49
C SER A 117 -5.34 -6.47 -2.33
N ARG A 118 -6.58 -5.96 -2.45
CA ARG A 118 -7.22 -5.19 -1.36
C ARG A 118 -7.34 -6.00 -0.07
N SER A 119 -7.58 -7.30 -0.19
CA SER A 119 -7.73 -8.18 0.97
C SER A 119 -6.43 -8.33 1.78
N ASP A 120 -5.28 -8.17 1.12
CA ASP A 120 -3.97 -8.23 1.79
C ASP A 120 -3.78 -7.10 2.80
N ILE A 121 -4.38 -5.92 2.59
CA ILE A 121 -4.29 -4.80 3.54
C ILE A 121 -4.82 -5.26 4.91
N ARG A 122 -6.04 -5.80 4.94
CA ARG A 122 -6.65 -6.27 6.18
C ARG A 122 -5.94 -7.51 6.74
N LYS A 123 -5.60 -8.48 5.88
CA LYS A 123 -5.03 -9.78 6.30
C LYS A 123 -3.58 -9.69 6.76
N LYS A 124 -2.73 -8.96 6.02
CA LYS A 124 -1.27 -8.93 6.23
C LYS A 124 -0.80 -7.71 7.02
N ILE A 125 -1.55 -6.61 7.00
CA ILE A 125 -1.16 -5.37 7.69
C ILE A 125 -2.00 -5.20 8.95
N ILE A 126 -3.32 -5.00 8.81
CA ILE A 126 -4.16 -4.65 9.97
C ILE A 126 -4.23 -5.78 11.00
N SER A 127 -4.46 -7.02 10.55
CA SER A 127 -4.50 -8.18 11.46
C SER A 127 -3.18 -8.38 12.19
N GLU A 128 -2.06 -8.28 11.47
CA GLU A 128 -0.73 -8.50 12.00
C GLU A 128 -0.36 -7.45 13.07
N ILE A 129 -0.63 -6.17 12.79
CA ILE A 129 -0.39 -5.08 13.75
C ILE A 129 -1.26 -5.23 15.00
N ARG A 130 -2.51 -5.70 14.86
CA ARG A 130 -3.41 -5.94 15.99
C ARG A 130 -2.98 -7.14 16.83
N SER A 131 -2.40 -8.17 16.21
CA SER A 131 -1.87 -9.33 16.93
C SER A 131 -0.50 -9.06 17.54
N MET A 132 0.23 -8.06 17.05
CA MET A 132 1.47 -7.62 17.67
C MET A 132 1.16 -6.94 19.00
N GLU A 133 1.76 -7.45 20.07
CA GLU A 133 1.96 -6.64 21.27
C GLU A 133 2.97 -5.54 20.90
N LEU A 134 2.47 -4.40 20.45
CA LEU A 134 3.31 -3.29 19.96
C LEU A 134 4.37 -2.90 20.99
N ALA A 135 4.07 -2.98 22.29
CA ALA A 135 5.04 -2.75 23.35
C ALA A 135 6.30 -3.63 23.24
N ASN A 136 6.22 -4.83 22.67
CA ASN A 136 7.35 -5.76 22.51
C ASN A 136 8.18 -5.49 21.25
N THR A 137 7.66 -4.72 20.29
CA THR A 137 8.38 -4.39 19.05
C THR A 137 9.09 -3.04 19.12
N LEU A 138 8.78 -2.22 20.13
CA LEU A 138 9.41 -0.92 20.35
C LEU A 138 10.78 -1.06 21.00
N ASN A 139 11.64 -0.08 20.70
CA ASN A 139 12.96 0.01 21.31
C ASN A 139 12.89 0.82 22.61
N TYR A 140 13.52 0.29 23.65
CA TYR A 140 13.62 0.96 24.95
C TYR A 140 15.08 1.28 25.22
N PRO A 141 15.39 2.51 25.64
CA PRO A 141 16.77 2.87 25.95
C PRO A 141 17.30 2.10 27.17
N LYS A 142 16.43 1.82 28.16
CA LYS A 142 16.72 1.05 29.39
C LYS A 142 15.44 0.39 29.92
N SER A 143 15.57 -0.57 30.83
CA SER A 143 14.44 -1.24 31.51
C SER A 143 13.60 -0.30 32.40
N GLY A 144 14.11 0.89 32.73
CA GLY A 144 13.42 1.90 33.53
C GLY A 144 12.36 2.71 32.78
N TYR A 145 11.90 2.27 31.61
CA TYR A 145 10.94 3.00 30.78
C TYR A 145 9.74 2.10 30.44
N LYS A 146 8.55 2.71 30.38
CA LYS A 146 7.34 2.07 29.83
C LYS A 146 6.75 2.92 28.71
N LEU A 147 6.05 2.26 27.79
CA LEU A 147 5.29 2.94 26.75
C LEU A 147 4.18 3.79 27.37
N LYS A 148 4.14 5.08 27.01
CA LYS A 148 3.06 6.00 27.38
C LYS A 148 1.95 5.99 26.32
N SER A 149 2.32 6.25 25.07
CA SER A 149 1.37 6.29 23.94
C SER A 149 2.09 6.26 22.60
N ILE A 150 1.41 5.73 21.58
CA ILE A 150 1.78 5.94 20.18
C ILE A 150 1.29 7.34 19.78
N THR A 151 2.20 8.19 19.36
CA THR A 151 1.94 9.60 19.05
C THR A 151 2.11 9.92 17.57
N GLY A 152 2.62 8.99 16.77
CA GLY A 152 2.78 9.19 15.34
C GLY A 152 3.12 7.90 14.61
N PHE A 153 3.14 7.96 13.29
CA PHE A 153 3.61 6.87 12.46
C PHE A 153 3.97 7.37 11.06
N LYS A 154 4.85 6.63 10.40
CA LYS A 154 5.24 6.89 9.02
C LYS A 154 5.07 5.64 8.18
N ILE A 155 4.30 5.78 7.11
CA ILE A 155 4.07 4.74 6.11
C ILE A 155 5.06 4.96 4.98
N TYR A 156 5.71 3.89 4.52
CA TYR A 156 6.60 3.86 3.36
C TYR A 156 5.99 2.92 2.33
N ILE A 157 5.66 3.44 1.15
CA ILE A 157 5.02 2.68 0.07
C ILE A 157 5.98 2.63 -1.10
N TYR A 158 6.52 1.45 -1.38
CA TYR A 158 7.40 1.18 -2.51
C TYR A 158 6.56 0.77 -3.71
N PHE A 159 6.69 1.51 -4.80
CA PHE A 159 5.91 1.30 -6.01
C PHE A 159 6.25 -0.02 -6.69
N ARG A 160 5.23 -0.65 -7.30
CA ARG A 160 5.40 -1.77 -8.24
C ARG A 160 4.56 -1.50 -9.48
N GLU A 161 4.95 -2.11 -10.59
CA GLU A 161 4.46 -1.77 -11.92
C GLU A 161 3.16 -2.47 -12.35
N HIS A 162 2.64 -3.44 -11.58
CA HIS A 162 1.38 -4.14 -11.92
C HIS A 162 0.20 -3.63 -11.10
N ALA A 163 -1.00 -3.75 -11.65
CA ALA A 163 -2.22 -3.27 -11.00
C ALA A 163 -2.55 -4.13 -9.77
N LEU A 164 -3.18 -3.50 -8.78
CA LEU A 164 -3.64 -4.21 -7.59
C LEU A 164 -4.74 -5.23 -7.98
N GLY A 165 -4.59 -6.49 -7.58
CA GLY A 165 -5.50 -7.58 -7.97
C GLY A 165 -5.08 -8.36 -9.21
N ASP A 166 -4.07 -7.91 -9.98
CA ASP A 166 -3.58 -8.68 -11.15
C ASP A 166 -2.96 -10.04 -10.76
N SER A 167 -2.46 -10.14 -9.52
CA SER A 167 -1.89 -11.37 -8.96
C SER A 167 -2.94 -12.40 -8.53
N GLU A 168 -4.24 -12.08 -8.64
CA GLU A 168 -5.37 -12.96 -8.28
C GLU A 168 -5.93 -13.78 -9.46
N ALA A 169 -5.19 -13.99 -10.54
CA ALA A 169 -5.43 -15.21 -11.32
C ALA A 169 -4.97 -16.41 -10.47
N VAL A 170 -5.76 -16.78 -9.46
CA VAL A 170 -5.66 -18.07 -8.76
C VAL A 170 -6.11 -19.12 -9.75
N ILE A 171 -5.20 -19.50 -10.63
CA ILE A 171 -5.42 -20.57 -11.58
C ILE A 171 -5.59 -21.85 -10.75
N PRO A 172 -6.72 -22.57 -10.87
CA PRO A 172 -6.91 -23.86 -10.22
C PRO A 172 -5.70 -24.76 -10.45
N LYS A 173 -5.27 -25.53 -9.42
CA LYS A 173 -4.08 -26.39 -9.48
C LYS A 173 -4.06 -27.27 -10.74
N ILE A 174 -5.23 -27.77 -11.18
CA ILE A 174 -5.37 -28.60 -12.38
C ILE A 174 -5.01 -27.88 -13.69
N ILE A 175 -5.22 -26.57 -13.77
CA ILE A 175 -4.89 -25.74 -14.93
C ILE A 175 -3.43 -25.25 -14.81
N ARG A 176 -2.97 -24.96 -13.59
CA ARG A 176 -1.59 -24.55 -13.31
C ARG A 176 -0.58 -25.67 -13.56
N ASP A 177 -0.93 -26.90 -13.19
CA ASP A 177 -0.06 -28.06 -13.30
C ASP A 177 -0.18 -28.73 -14.70
N ASN A 178 -1.03 -28.19 -15.59
CA ASN A 178 -1.14 -28.64 -16.97
C ASN A 178 0.07 -28.16 -17.76
N LYS A 179 0.91 -29.09 -18.21
CA LYS A 179 2.13 -28.83 -19.01
C LYS A 179 1.92 -28.03 -20.30
N HIS A 180 0.68 -27.94 -20.80
CA HIS A 180 0.32 -27.19 -22.01
C HIS A 180 -0.16 -25.76 -21.73
N VAL A 181 -0.36 -25.40 -20.46
CA VAL A 181 -0.84 -24.07 -20.06
C VAL A 181 0.29 -23.34 -19.34
N ILE A 182 0.74 -22.22 -19.91
CA ILE A 182 1.77 -21.38 -19.30
C ILE A 182 1.10 -20.12 -18.77
N ASN A 183 1.20 -19.89 -17.46
CA ASN A 183 0.74 -18.67 -16.84
C ASN A 183 1.80 -17.57 -16.95
N PHE A 184 1.51 -16.51 -17.69
CA PHE A 184 2.39 -15.34 -17.78
C PHE A 184 1.82 -14.22 -16.93
N PRO A 185 2.39 -13.92 -15.74
CA PRO A 185 2.05 -12.69 -15.04
C PRO A 185 2.54 -11.51 -15.87
N LYS A 186 1.60 -10.82 -16.54
CA LYS A 186 1.74 -9.65 -17.43
C LYS A 186 3.14 -9.44 -18.04
N THR A 187 3.28 -9.91 -19.27
CA THR A 187 4.26 -9.34 -20.20
C THR A 187 3.77 -7.94 -20.58
N ASN A 188 4.57 -6.90 -20.32
CA ASN A 188 4.28 -5.50 -20.69
C ASN A 188 4.16 -5.34 -22.22
N ASN A 189 3.05 -5.80 -22.81
CA ASN A 189 2.79 -5.88 -24.25
C ASN A 189 3.83 -6.64 -25.09
N LYS A 190 4.81 -7.32 -24.48
CA LYS A 190 5.65 -8.31 -25.17
C LYS A 190 4.83 -9.59 -25.29
N CYS A 191 3.99 -9.63 -26.33
CA CYS A 191 3.22 -10.81 -26.66
C CYS A 191 4.18 -12.00 -26.75
N VAL A 192 3.87 -13.12 -26.11
CA VAL A 192 4.72 -14.33 -26.17
C VAL A 192 4.95 -14.75 -27.62
N PHE A 193 3.94 -14.54 -28.47
CA PHE A 193 4.06 -14.70 -29.92
C PHE A 193 5.09 -13.75 -30.56
N TYR A 194 5.28 -12.53 -30.05
CA TYR A 194 6.35 -11.63 -30.49
C TYR A 194 7.73 -12.16 -30.11
N CYS A 195 7.92 -12.65 -28.87
CA CYS A 195 9.20 -13.23 -28.45
C CYS A 195 9.53 -14.53 -29.21
N ILE A 196 8.52 -15.40 -29.42
CA ILE A 196 8.65 -16.61 -30.23
C ILE A 196 8.94 -16.24 -31.68
N ALA A 197 8.20 -15.31 -32.29
CA ALA A 197 8.43 -14.86 -33.65
C ALA A 197 9.80 -14.20 -33.81
N TRP A 198 10.24 -13.36 -32.87
CA TRP A 198 11.56 -12.73 -32.87
C TRP A 198 12.69 -13.78 -32.78
N TYR A 199 12.57 -14.75 -31.87
CA TYR A 199 13.53 -15.85 -31.74
C TYR A 199 13.57 -16.73 -32.99
N LEU A 200 12.40 -17.10 -33.54
CA LEU A 200 12.28 -17.88 -34.77
C LEU A 200 12.83 -17.12 -35.99
N ASN A 201 12.69 -15.78 -36.02
CA ASN A 201 13.21 -14.94 -37.09
C ASN A 201 14.75 -14.79 -37.00
N GLN A 202 15.31 -14.63 -35.80
CA GLN A 202 16.77 -14.59 -35.61
C GLN A 202 17.46 -15.92 -35.91
N HIS A 203 16.75 -17.04 -35.72
CA HIS A 203 17.25 -18.37 -35.99
C HIS A 203 16.58 -19.02 -37.21
N ALA A 204 16.02 -18.22 -38.13
CA ALA A 204 15.41 -18.71 -39.34
C ALA A 204 16.47 -19.45 -40.17
N LYS A 205 16.41 -20.78 -40.17
CA LYS A 205 17.19 -21.61 -41.09
C LYS A 205 16.74 -21.25 -42.51
N LYS A 206 17.69 -21.04 -43.42
CA LYS A 206 17.39 -20.89 -44.85
C LYS A 206 16.50 -22.06 -45.28
N ASP A 207 15.40 -21.76 -45.96
CA ASP A 207 14.51 -22.76 -46.51
C ASP A 207 15.35 -23.80 -47.28
N PRO A 208 15.17 -25.11 -47.04
CA PRO A 208 15.82 -26.12 -47.85
C PRO A 208 15.39 -25.89 -49.31
N ARG A 209 16.37 -25.80 -50.21
CA ARG A 209 16.12 -25.58 -51.64
C ARG A 209 15.12 -26.63 -52.11
N ARG A 210 13.94 -26.19 -52.55
CA ARG A 210 12.96 -27.07 -53.20
C ARG A 210 13.63 -27.64 -54.45
N ILE A 211 13.86 -28.96 -54.45
CA ILE A 211 14.23 -29.68 -55.66
C ILE A 211 12.96 -29.71 -56.51
N GLN A 212 12.97 -28.97 -57.63
CA GLN A 212 11.94 -29.14 -58.65
C GLN A 212 12.21 -30.49 -59.32
N ALA A 213 11.23 -31.40 -59.25
CA ALA A 213 11.25 -32.59 -60.09
C ALA A 213 11.12 -32.14 -61.55
N GLN A 214 12.12 -32.46 -62.36
CA GLN A 214 12.03 -32.30 -63.81
C GLN A 214 11.02 -33.33 -64.33
N LEU A 215 10.01 -32.83 -65.07
CA LEU A 215 9.06 -33.64 -65.84
C LEU A 215 9.77 -34.35 -66.99
#